data_AF-A0A0L6JVI4-F1
#
_entry.id   AF-A0A0L6JVI4-F1
#
_cell.length_a   1.000
_cell.length_b   1.000
_cell.length_c   1.000
_cell.angle_alpha   90.00
_cell.angle_beta   90.00
_cell.angle_gamma   90.00
#
_symmetry.space_group_name_H-M   'P 1'
#
loop_
_entity.id
_entity.type
_entity.pdbx_description
1 polymer ?
#
loop_
_entity_poly.entity_id
_entity_poly.type
_entity_poly.pdbx_seq_one_letter_code
_entity_poly.pdbx_strand_id
1 'polypeptide(L)'
;MFKQKKLSILAIIILLTSLTLFPSAGGYAVSDLKVGAWIGEQPTDQGVEAFNQLQNRNLDIVHMFVDWSTNFDSIRNNVNSASANNAILLFTWEPWEYDTVQIMNGNADNYIKKMAQDMKSYGKEIWLRPLHEANGDWYPWAIGYKSGKNTNSTYISAFRHIVDIFRNEGTNNVKFIFNVNCSNVGPNTSFTGIYPGDNYVDYNSIDGYNWGTTQSWGSTWQTFDQIFSSAYNSLKNYNKQIFIAEWASTEIGGNKAQWITDSFNKIKSSYDKIFAQVWFSHNKETDWRINSSESALTAYKNAIKKTSANPTPTNTPTNPPTNTPSNTPSNTPTNTSIRIAEDINMDGVVNMADVLQIAIAFNSVRGNPNYKTILDLNNDGVINLSDVIMCAVKFNTICY
;
A
#
# COMPACT_ATOMS: atom_id res chain seq x y z
N MET A 1 39.87 -66.57 -15.29
CA MET A 1 41.03 -67.12 -14.55
C MET A 1 42.05 -66.00 -14.39
N PHE A 2 42.25 -65.52 -13.14
CA PHE A 2 43.34 -64.70 -12.58
C PHE A 2 43.91 -63.50 -13.37
N LYS A 3 43.59 -62.27 -12.95
CA LYS A 3 44.32 -61.42 -11.96
C LYS A 3 45.70 -60.95 -12.41
N GLN A 4 45.81 -59.67 -12.76
CA GLN A 4 47.05 -58.91 -12.60
C GLN A 4 46.89 -57.82 -11.53
N LYS A 5 48.04 -57.48 -10.96
CA LYS A 5 48.29 -57.10 -9.57
C LYS A 5 47.96 -55.63 -9.26
N LYS A 6 47.68 -55.42 -7.98
CA LYS A 6 47.60 -54.14 -7.28
C LYS A 6 48.99 -53.50 -7.09
N LEU A 7 48.93 -52.16 -6.97
CA LEU A 7 49.65 -51.25 -6.05
C LEU A 7 50.94 -50.56 -6.52
N SER A 8 50.88 -49.22 -6.59
CA SER A 8 51.72 -48.22 -5.89
C SER A 8 51.25 -46.81 -6.34
N ILE A 9 50.41 -46.09 -5.60
CA ILE A 9 50.74 -45.03 -4.61
C ILE A 9 51.97 -44.18 -5.00
N LEU A 10 51.75 -42.95 -5.48
CA LEU A 10 52.17 -41.71 -4.79
C LEU A 10 51.57 -40.46 -5.46
N ALA A 11 51.29 -39.47 -4.61
CA ALA A 11 50.58 -38.22 -4.81
C ALA A 11 51.26 -37.22 -5.75
N ILE A 12 50.45 -36.30 -6.32
CA ILE A 12 50.63 -34.85 -6.19
C ILE A 12 49.24 -34.21 -6.35
N ILE A 13 48.82 -33.56 -5.26
CA ILE A 13 47.64 -32.69 -5.16
C ILE A 13 48.08 -31.32 -5.70
N ILE A 14 47.49 -30.84 -6.79
CA ILE A 14 47.52 -29.42 -7.13
C ILE A 14 46.16 -28.83 -6.79
N LEU A 15 46.18 -28.13 -5.65
CA LEU A 15 45.12 -27.35 -5.05
C LEU A 15 44.93 -26.08 -5.91
N LEU A 16 43.97 -26.08 -6.83
CA LEU A 16 43.47 -24.83 -7.43
C LEU A 16 42.42 -24.26 -6.48
N THR A 17 42.86 -23.37 -5.60
CA THR A 17 41.98 -22.51 -4.80
C THR A 17 41.30 -21.50 -5.71
N SER A 18 40.20 -21.89 -6.35
CA SER A 18 39.18 -20.93 -6.75
C SER A 18 38.46 -20.49 -5.47
N LEU A 19 38.87 -19.35 -4.94
CA LEU A 19 38.15 -18.61 -3.91
C LEU A 19 36.76 -18.30 -4.48
N THR A 20 35.79 -19.19 -4.26
CA THR A 20 34.39 -18.84 -4.40
C THR A 20 34.12 -17.86 -3.28
N LEU A 21 34.18 -16.57 -3.61
CA LEU A 21 33.46 -15.54 -2.88
C LEU A 21 32.00 -15.99 -2.86
N PHE A 22 31.61 -16.66 -1.77
CA PHE A 22 30.23 -16.64 -1.33
C PHE A 22 29.86 -15.16 -1.29
N PRO A 23 28.79 -14.72 -1.98
CA PRO A 23 28.15 -13.50 -1.57
C PRO A 23 27.78 -13.76 -0.10
N SER A 24 28.51 -13.13 0.82
CA SER A 24 27.99 -12.80 2.13
C SER A 24 26.57 -12.32 1.90
N ALA A 25 25.61 -12.90 2.62
CA ALA A 25 24.21 -12.48 2.61
C ALA A 25 24.16 -10.95 2.73
N GLY A 26 24.16 -10.28 1.58
CA GLY A 26 23.96 -8.87 1.47
C GLY A 26 22.52 -8.71 1.88
N GLY A 27 22.29 -8.01 2.99
CA GLY A 27 20.96 -7.68 3.44
C GLY A 27 20.17 -7.24 2.22
N TYR A 28 19.06 -7.93 1.97
CA TYR A 28 18.15 -7.55 0.91
C TYR A 28 17.96 -6.05 1.05
N ALA A 29 18.37 -5.29 0.04
CA ALA A 29 17.92 -3.91 -0.07
C ALA A 29 16.41 -4.02 0.03
N VAL A 30 15.82 -3.53 1.13
CA VAL A 30 14.39 -3.59 1.35
C VAL A 30 13.81 -2.81 0.19
N SER A 31 13.29 -3.51 -0.82
CA SER A 31 12.55 -2.84 -1.88
C SER A 31 11.44 -2.08 -1.18
N ASP A 32 11.35 -0.77 -1.42
CA ASP A 32 10.32 0.06 -0.80
C ASP A 32 8.96 -0.63 -0.95
N LEU A 33 8.28 -0.83 0.18
CA LEU A 33 6.93 -1.38 0.22
C LEU A 33 6.02 -0.57 -0.73
N LYS A 34 5.40 -1.24 -1.70
CA LYS A 34 4.44 -0.60 -2.60
C LYS A 34 3.18 -0.22 -1.81
N VAL A 35 2.67 0.97 -2.09
CA VAL A 35 1.51 1.56 -1.40
C VAL A 35 0.36 1.64 -2.37
N GLY A 36 -0.74 0.99 -2.05
CA GLY A 36 -1.98 1.05 -2.81
C GLY A 36 -3.17 1.44 -1.98
N ALA A 37 -4.29 1.70 -2.66
CA ALA A 37 -5.56 1.93 -2.02
C ALA A 37 -6.77 1.59 -2.91
N TRP A 38 -7.82 1.08 -2.28
CA TRP A 38 -9.20 1.36 -2.70
C TRP A 38 -9.57 2.72 -2.11
N ILE A 39 -9.92 3.69 -2.97
CA ILE A 39 -10.08 5.08 -2.56
C ILE A 39 -11.51 5.42 -2.06
N GLY A 40 -12.36 4.41 -1.89
CA GLY A 40 -13.74 4.56 -1.43
C GLY A 40 -14.79 4.54 -2.56
N GLU A 41 -14.34 4.72 -3.80
CA GLU A 41 -15.17 4.76 -5.01
C GLU A 41 -14.40 4.25 -6.22
N GLN A 42 -15.11 4.02 -7.34
CA GLN A 42 -14.45 3.63 -8.59
C GLN A 42 -13.44 4.70 -9.00
N PRO A 43 -12.19 4.33 -9.32
CA PRO A 43 -11.12 5.29 -9.45
C PRO A 43 -11.33 6.19 -10.67
N THR A 44 -11.10 7.48 -10.49
CA THR A 44 -11.05 8.49 -11.56
C THR A 44 -9.72 9.22 -11.46
N ASP A 45 -9.26 9.89 -12.52
CA ASP A 45 -8.01 10.65 -12.48
C ASP A 45 -8.00 11.65 -11.31
N GLN A 46 -9.12 12.36 -11.11
CA GLN A 46 -9.29 13.31 -10.02
C GLN A 46 -9.31 12.63 -8.64
N GLY A 47 -10.00 11.49 -8.51
CA GLY A 47 -10.06 10.74 -7.25
C GLY A 47 -8.70 10.19 -6.83
N VAL A 48 -7.93 9.65 -7.79
CA VAL A 48 -6.57 9.15 -7.56
C VAL A 48 -5.64 10.29 -7.18
N GLU A 49 -5.69 11.41 -7.90
CA GLU A 49 -4.88 12.61 -7.57
C GLU A 49 -5.24 13.17 -6.19
N ALA A 50 -6.53 13.28 -5.86
CA ALA A 50 -6.97 13.72 -4.54
C ALA A 50 -6.47 12.80 -3.43
N PHE A 51 -6.47 11.49 -3.65
CA PHE A 51 -5.93 10.54 -2.67
C PHE A 51 -4.40 10.63 -2.55
N ASN A 52 -3.69 10.84 -3.66
CA ASN A 52 -2.24 11.09 -3.67
C ASN A 52 -1.88 12.31 -2.83
N GLN A 53 -2.62 13.41 -3.00
CA GLN A 53 -2.46 14.62 -2.19
C GLN A 53 -2.81 14.39 -0.73
N LEU A 54 -3.91 13.67 -0.46
CA LEU A 54 -4.33 13.33 0.91
C LEU A 54 -3.23 12.58 1.66
N GLN A 55 -2.59 11.59 1.05
CA GLN A 55 -1.55 10.77 1.69
C GLN A 55 -0.11 11.29 1.49
N ASN A 56 0.07 12.36 0.71
CA ASN A 56 1.38 12.94 0.36
C ASN A 56 2.36 11.92 -0.26
N ARG A 57 1.84 11.04 -1.13
CA ARG A 57 2.60 10.04 -1.89
C ARG A 57 1.74 9.53 -3.04
N ASN A 58 2.32 9.39 -4.23
CA ASN A 58 1.64 8.75 -5.35
C ASN A 58 1.40 7.26 -5.04
N LEU A 59 0.20 6.79 -5.32
CA LEU A 59 -0.13 5.37 -5.27
C LEU A 59 0.73 4.57 -6.26
N ASP A 60 1.32 3.48 -5.79
CA ASP A 60 1.95 2.48 -6.64
C ASP A 60 0.90 1.52 -7.21
N ILE A 61 -0.24 1.35 -6.51
CA ILE A 61 -1.34 0.46 -6.87
C ILE A 61 -2.68 1.17 -6.65
N VAL A 62 -3.55 1.20 -7.66
CA VAL A 62 -4.94 1.64 -7.54
C VAL A 62 -5.82 0.40 -7.57
N HIS A 63 -6.74 0.28 -6.62
CA HIS A 63 -7.64 -0.89 -6.51
C HIS A 63 -9.03 -0.53 -7.00
N MET A 64 -9.67 -1.43 -7.74
CA MET A 64 -11.07 -1.38 -8.11
C MET A 64 -11.77 -2.74 -7.96
N PHE A 65 -13.08 -2.72 -7.82
CA PHE A 65 -13.95 -3.91 -7.74
C PHE A 65 -14.94 -3.89 -8.90
N VAL A 66 -15.13 -5.02 -9.56
CA VAL A 66 -16.01 -5.15 -10.73
C VAL A 66 -16.67 -6.53 -10.75
N ASP A 67 -17.97 -6.59 -11.04
CA ASP A 67 -18.73 -7.84 -11.18
C ASP A 67 -18.53 -8.52 -12.55
N TRP A 68 -19.09 -9.73 -12.73
CA TRP A 68 -19.00 -10.48 -13.99
C TRP A 68 -20.14 -10.17 -14.99
N SER A 69 -20.90 -9.10 -14.74
CA SER A 69 -21.82 -8.52 -15.73
C SER A 69 -21.24 -7.30 -16.45
N THR A 70 -20.09 -6.81 -15.97
CA THR A 70 -19.45 -5.59 -16.46
C THR A 70 -18.44 -5.86 -17.56
N ASN A 71 -18.56 -5.17 -18.69
CA ASN A 71 -17.60 -5.25 -19.79
C ASN A 71 -16.44 -4.28 -19.58
N PHE A 72 -15.25 -4.61 -20.09
CA PHE A 72 -14.06 -3.76 -19.94
C PHE A 72 -14.27 -2.35 -20.48
N ASP A 73 -14.95 -2.22 -21.63
CA ASP A 73 -15.19 -0.93 -22.28
C ASP A 73 -16.02 0.04 -21.43
N SER A 74 -16.99 -0.45 -20.64
CA SER A 74 -17.80 0.41 -19.78
C SER A 74 -17.02 1.01 -18.61
N ILE A 75 -15.89 0.40 -18.23
CA ILE A 75 -15.04 0.83 -17.11
C ILE A 75 -13.66 1.29 -17.58
N ARG A 76 -13.48 1.49 -18.89
CA ARG A 76 -12.19 1.88 -19.49
C ARG A 76 -11.62 3.17 -18.90
N ASN A 77 -12.46 4.15 -18.57
CA ASN A 77 -12.02 5.39 -17.93
C ASN A 77 -11.48 5.14 -16.52
N ASN A 78 -12.13 4.25 -15.75
CA ASN A 78 -11.67 3.91 -14.40
C ASN A 78 -10.35 3.14 -14.46
N VAL A 79 -10.23 2.17 -15.38
CA VAL A 79 -8.97 1.44 -15.62
C VAL A 79 -7.83 2.38 -16.01
N ASN A 80 -8.10 3.35 -16.90
CA ASN A 80 -7.11 4.31 -17.35
C ASN A 80 -6.54 5.16 -16.20
N SER A 81 -7.33 5.44 -15.17
CA SER A 81 -6.89 6.29 -14.06
C SER A 81 -5.69 5.76 -13.29
N ALA A 82 -5.55 4.43 -13.17
CA ALA A 82 -4.35 3.82 -12.61
C ALA A 82 -3.12 4.13 -13.48
N SER A 83 -3.22 3.86 -14.78
CA SER A 83 -2.12 4.05 -15.73
C SER A 83 -1.74 5.52 -15.92
N ALA A 84 -2.70 6.44 -15.91
CA ALA A 84 -2.49 7.88 -16.02
C ALA A 84 -1.68 8.42 -14.83
N ASN A 85 -1.78 7.77 -13.67
CA ASN A 85 -1.06 8.09 -12.45
C ASN A 85 0.20 7.23 -12.24
N ASN A 86 0.66 6.50 -13.27
CA ASN A 86 1.79 5.56 -13.19
C ASN A 86 1.64 4.47 -12.12
N ALA A 87 0.41 4.10 -11.79
CA ALA A 87 0.08 3.04 -10.85
C ALA A 87 -0.29 1.74 -11.57
N ILE A 88 -0.10 0.62 -10.88
CA ILE A 88 -0.62 -0.70 -11.29
C ILE A 88 -2.10 -0.77 -10.91
N LEU A 89 -2.94 -1.35 -11.77
CA LEU A 89 -4.32 -1.63 -11.42
C LEU A 89 -4.44 -2.98 -10.70
N LEU A 90 -4.92 -2.99 -9.46
CA LEU A 90 -5.47 -4.16 -8.80
C LEU A 90 -6.97 -4.25 -9.10
N PHE A 91 -7.36 -5.27 -9.85
CA PHE A 91 -8.71 -5.48 -10.33
C PHE A 91 -9.32 -6.68 -9.59
N THR A 92 -10.15 -6.43 -8.57
CA THR A 92 -10.93 -7.50 -7.93
C THR A 92 -12.15 -7.81 -8.78
N TRP A 93 -12.27 -9.05 -9.21
CA TRP A 93 -13.26 -9.47 -10.19
C TRP A 93 -14.22 -10.48 -9.59
N GLU A 94 -15.42 -10.02 -9.30
CA GLU A 94 -16.39 -10.67 -8.42
C GLU A 94 -17.46 -11.42 -9.22
N PRO A 95 -17.46 -12.77 -9.27
CA PRO A 95 -18.42 -13.51 -10.07
C PRO A 95 -19.75 -13.68 -9.35
N TRP A 96 -20.46 -12.59 -9.07
CA TRP A 96 -21.80 -12.64 -8.48
C TRP A 96 -22.79 -13.44 -9.34
N GLU A 97 -22.55 -13.45 -10.64
CA GLU A 97 -23.34 -14.11 -11.67
C GLU A 97 -23.03 -15.61 -11.83
N TYR A 98 -21.87 -16.09 -11.33
CA TYR A 98 -21.38 -17.45 -11.58
C TYR A 98 -20.71 -18.08 -10.35
N ASP A 99 -21.23 -19.20 -9.86
CA ASP A 99 -20.53 -20.00 -8.85
C ASP A 99 -19.35 -20.80 -9.45
N THR A 100 -18.51 -21.41 -8.61
CA THR A 100 -17.31 -22.13 -9.08
C THR A 100 -17.64 -23.30 -10.00
N VAL A 101 -18.82 -23.91 -9.85
CA VAL A 101 -19.27 -25.03 -10.69
C VAL A 101 -19.62 -24.52 -12.08
N GLN A 102 -20.32 -23.39 -12.18
CA GLN A 102 -20.64 -22.77 -13.46
C GLN A 102 -19.38 -22.32 -14.20
N ILE A 103 -18.42 -21.72 -13.48
CA ILE A 103 -17.15 -21.27 -14.08
C ILE A 103 -16.37 -22.47 -14.62
N MET A 104 -16.16 -23.53 -13.83
CA MET A 104 -15.37 -24.68 -14.28
C MET A 104 -16.03 -25.47 -15.42
N ASN A 105 -17.35 -25.37 -15.58
CA ASN A 105 -18.11 -26.02 -16.66
C ASN A 105 -18.20 -25.16 -17.93
N GLY A 106 -17.58 -23.97 -17.92
CA GLY A 106 -17.47 -23.10 -19.09
C GLY A 106 -18.66 -22.17 -19.33
N ASN A 107 -19.59 -22.05 -18.37
CA ASN A 107 -20.79 -21.22 -18.54
C ASN A 107 -20.48 -19.71 -18.69
N ALA A 108 -19.30 -19.28 -18.25
CA ALA A 108 -18.84 -17.89 -18.33
C ALA A 108 -17.77 -17.66 -19.42
N ASP A 109 -17.43 -18.66 -20.23
CA ASP A 109 -16.24 -18.62 -21.11
C ASP A 109 -16.26 -17.49 -22.10
N ASN A 110 -17.42 -17.19 -22.71
CA ASN A 110 -17.53 -16.09 -23.65
C ASN A 110 -17.23 -14.74 -22.99
N TYR A 111 -17.70 -14.55 -21.76
CA TYR A 111 -17.43 -13.34 -20.98
C TYR A 111 -15.95 -13.25 -20.58
N ILE A 112 -15.39 -14.34 -20.03
CA ILE A 112 -13.98 -14.40 -19.62
C ILE A 112 -13.05 -14.15 -20.82
N LYS A 113 -13.34 -14.79 -21.96
CA LYS A 113 -12.59 -14.62 -23.21
C LYS A 113 -12.62 -13.18 -23.69
N LYS A 114 -13.79 -12.53 -23.68
CA LYS A 114 -13.90 -11.12 -24.06
C LYS A 114 -13.07 -10.23 -23.14
N MET A 115 -13.15 -10.43 -21.82
CA MET A 115 -12.34 -9.70 -20.85
C MET A 115 -10.83 -9.91 -21.09
N ALA A 116 -10.40 -11.14 -21.34
CA ALA A 116 -9.01 -11.47 -21.65
C ALA A 116 -8.50 -10.74 -22.92
N GLN A 117 -9.31 -10.71 -23.98
CA GLN A 117 -9.00 -10.01 -25.23
C GLN A 117 -8.91 -8.49 -25.05
N ASP A 118 -9.80 -7.92 -24.25
CA ASP A 118 -9.80 -6.49 -23.96
C ASP A 118 -8.60 -6.08 -23.11
N MET A 119 -8.29 -6.84 -22.04
CA MET A 119 -7.11 -6.62 -21.22
C MET A 119 -5.82 -6.79 -22.03
N LYS A 120 -5.76 -7.76 -22.95
CA LYS A 120 -4.64 -7.91 -23.89
C LYS A 120 -4.46 -6.68 -24.76
N SER A 121 -5.56 -6.19 -25.33
CA SER A 121 -5.56 -5.01 -26.21
C SER A 121 -5.20 -3.74 -25.45
N TYR A 122 -5.53 -3.66 -24.16
CA TYR A 122 -5.14 -2.57 -23.28
C TYR A 122 -3.62 -2.55 -23.02
N GLY A 123 -3.00 -3.72 -22.89
CA GLY A 123 -1.54 -3.90 -22.94
C GLY A 123 -0.75 -3.38 -21.72
N LYS A 124 -1.39 -2.74 -20.73
CA LYS A 124 -0.75 -2.35 -19.45
C LYS A 124 -0.85 -3.48 -18.43
N GLU A 125 0.06 -3.49 -17.47
CA GLU A 125 0.04 -4.48 -16.39
C GLU A 125 -1.23 -4.34 -15.53
N ILE A 126 -1.94 -5.45 -15.34
CA ILE A 126 -3.11 -5.56 -14.45
C ILE A 126 -2.88 -6.71 -13.48
N TRP A 127 -3.12 -6.48 -12.19
CA TRP A 127 -3.20 -7.52 -11.18
C TRP A 127 -4.66 -7.93 -11.02
N LEU A 128 -5.03 -9.08 -11.60
CA LEU A 128 -6.40 -9.60 -11.58
C LEU A 128 -6.58 -10.53 -10.39
N ARG A 129 -7.54 -10.21 -9.51
CA ARG A 129 -7.87 -10.95 -8.30
C ARG A 129 -9.30 -11.52 -8.39
N PRO A 130 -9.48 -12.65 -9.09
CA PRO A 130 -10.79 -13.27 -9.23
C PRO A 130 -11.11 -14.17 -8.03
N LEU A 131 -12.39 -14.35 -7.73
CA LEU A 131 -12.90 -15.25 -6.68
C LEU A 131 -12.20 -15.06 -5.31
N HIS A 132 -12.05 -13.80 -4.87
CA HIS A 132 -11.35 -13.48 -3.62
C HIS A 132 -12.11 -13.96 -2.38
N GLU A 133 -11.40 -14.02 -1.25
CA GLU A 133 -11.91 -14.43 0.08
C GLU A 133 -12.73 -15.72 0.09
N ALA A 134 -12.38 -16.68 -0.77
CA ALA A 134 -13.15 -17.93 -0.89
C ALA A 134 -13.03 -18.85 0.33
N ASN A 135 -12.17 -18.54 1.30
CA ASN A 135 -12.13 -19.16 2.62
C ASN A 135 -13.09 -18.49 3.64
N GLY A 136 -13.98 -17.60 3.19
CA GLY A 136 -15.12 -17.10 3.97
C GLY A 136 -16.46 -17.76 3.60
N ASP A 137 -17.56 -17.16 4.03
CA ASP A 137 -18.93 -17.64 3.81
C ASP A 137 -19.93 -16.60 3.25
N TRP A 138 -19.45 -15.39 2.94
CA TRP A 138 -20.28 -14.28 2.49
C TRP A 138 -20.46 -14.18 0.97
N TYR A 139 -19.53 -14.74 0.19
CA TYR A 139 -19.57 -14.70 -1.28
C TYR A 139 -20.12 -15.98 -1.91
N PRO A 140 -20.94 -15.90 -2.98
CA PRO A 140 -21.57 -17.07 -3.60
C PRO A 140 -20.57 -18.05 -4.24
N TRP A 141 -19.33 -17.62 -4.48
CA TRP A 141 -18.22 -18.46 -4.94
C TRP A 141 -17.37 -19.07 -3.80
N ALA A 142 -17.58 -18.65 -2.55
CA ALA A 142 -16.78 -19.08 -1.42
C ALA A 142 -17.12 -20.51 -0.95
N ILE A 143 -16.12 -21.19 -0.37
CA ILE A 143 -16.25 -22.57 0.13
C ILE A 143 -17.24 -22.65 1.30
N GLY A 144 -17.19 -21.68 2.21
CA GLY A 144 -18.08 -21.62 3.37
C GLY A 144 -19.51 -21.19 3.03
N TYR A 145 -19.77 -20.81 1.78
CA TYR A 145 -21.07 -20.24 1.40
C TYR A 145 -22.22 -21.24 1.59
N LYS A 146 -23.34 -20.73 2.10
CA LYS A 146 -24.53 -21.52 2.50
C LYS A 146 -25.12 -22.44 1.44
N SER A 147 -24.84 -22.23 0.15
CA SER A 147 -25.32 -23.11 -0.92
C SER A 147 -24.65 -24.49 -0.89
N GLY A 148 -23.45 -24.59 -0.29
CA GLY A 148 -22.66 -25.83 -0.23
C GLY A 148 -22.15 -26.34 -1.58
N LYS A 149 -22.29 -25.56 -2.66
CA LYS A 149 -21.90 -25.99 -4.01
C LYS A 149 -20.39 -25.92 -4.27
N ASN A 150 -19.71 -24.96 -3.65
CA ASN A 150 -18.30 -24.73 -3.89
C ASN A 150 -17.47 -25.68 -3.02
N THR A 151 -16.52 -26.36 -3.65
CA THR A 151 -15.55 -27.25 -3.00
C THR A 151 -14.15 -26.81 -3.38
N ASN A 152 -13.15 -27.31 -2.65
CA ASN A 152 -11.74 -27.08 -3.03
C ASN A 152 -11.48 -27.45 -4.50
N SER A 153 -12.04 -28.57 -4.97
CA SER A 153 -11.87 -29.02 -6.35
C SER A 153 -12.54 -28.09 -7.36
N THR A 154 -13.76 -27.61 -7.10
CA THR A 154 -14.47 -26.74 -8.05
C THR A 154 -13.83 -25.36 -8.10
N TYR A 155 -13.39 -24.83 -6.95
CA TYR A 155 -12.65 -23.57 -6.89
C TYR A 155 -11.31 -23.65 -7.64
N ILE A 156 -10.50 -24.68 -7.38
CA ILE A 156 -9.22 -24.88 -8.06
C ILE A 156 -9.43 -25.00 -9.58
N SER A 157 -10.41 -25.79 -10.01
CA SER A 157 -10.73 -25.93 -11.44
C SER A 157 -11.21 -24.63 -12.06
N ALA A 158 -12.09 -23.87 -11.39
CA ALA A 158 -12.57 -22.58 -11.86
C ALA A 158 -11.45 -21.55 -12.00
N PHE A 159 -10.58 -21.43 -10.99
CA PHE A 159 -9.44 -20.51 -11.03
C PHE A 159 -8.49 -20.87 -12.17
N ARG A 160 -8.15 -22.16 -12.31
CA ARG A 160 -7.28 -22.63 -13.40
C ARG A 160 -7.90 -22.37 -14.78
N HIS A 161 -9.20 -22.62 -14.93
CA HIS A 161 -9.93 -22.40 -16.17
C HIS A 161 -9.88 -20.93 -16.63
N ILE A 162 -10.07 -19.98 -15.70
CA ILE A 162 -9.92 -18.54 -15.98
C ILE A 162 -8.51 -18.24 -16.50
N VAL A 163 -7.48 -18.69 -15.79
CA VAL A 163 -6.07 -18.45 -16.17
C VAL A 163 -5.77 -19.07 -17.53
N ASP A 164 -6.25 -20.30 -17.79
CA ASP A 164 -6.03 -21.00 -19.05
C ASP A 164 -6.70 -20.28 -20.22
N ILE A 165 -7.91 -19.71 -20.05
CA ILE A 165 -8.54 -18.87 -21.06
C ILE A 165 -7.66 -17.65 -21.38
N PHE A 166 -7.20 -16.91 -20.37
CA PHE A 166 -6.33 -15.74 -20.58
C PHE A 166 -5.03 -16.11 -21.29
N ARG A 167 -4.41 -17.24 -20.93
CA ARG A 167 -3.20 -17.75 -21.59
C ARG A 167 -3.45 -18.16 -23.04
N ASN A 168 -4.57 -18.83 -23.31
CA ASN A 168 -4.96 -19.24 -24.66
C ASN A 168 -5.27 -18.05 -25.57
N GLU A 169 -5.79 -16.95 -25.02
CA GLU A 169 -5.95 -15.69 -25.74
C GLU A 169 -4.62 -14.92 -25.90
N GLY A 170 -3.54 -15.36 -25.24
CA GLY A 170 -2.21 -14.74 -25.28
C GLY A 170 -2.12 -13.44 -24.48
N THR A 171 -2.90 -13.32 -23.41
CA THR A 171 -2.95 -12.14 -22.53
C THR A 171 -1.82 -12.19 -21.50
N ASN A 172 -0.64 -11.69 -21.87
CA ASN A 172 0.58 -11.79 -21.05
C ASN A 172 0.78 -10.63 -20.05
N ASN A 173 -0.01 -9.56 -20.15
CA ASN A 173 0.06 -8.38 -19.29
C ASN A 173 -0.78 -8.50 -18.01
N VAL A 174 -1.44 -9.64 -17.78
CA VAL A 174 -2.26 -9.88 -16.59
C VAL A 174 -1.52 -10.79 -15.62
N LYS A 175 -1.49 -10.38 -14.34
CA LYS A 175 -0.96 -11.13 -13.21
C LYS A 175 -2.11 -11.70 -12.39
N PHE A 176 -2.05 -12.99 -12.05
CA PHE A 176 -3.13 -13.67 -11.33
C PHE A 176 -2.86 -13.68 -9.82
N ILE A 177 -3.81 -13.12 -9.07
CA ILE A 177 -3.71 -12.96 -7.63
C ILE A 177 -4.56 -14.02 -6.94
N PHE A 178 -3.92 -14.91 -6.18
CA PHE A 178 -4.62 -15.79 -5.25
C PHE A 178 -4.84 -15.06 -3.93
N ASN A 179 -6.02 -15.17 -3.33
CA ASN A 179 -6.39 -14.41 -2.14
C ASN A 179 -7.04 -15.29 -1.06
N VAL A 180 -6.81 -14.92 0.20
CA VAL A 180 -7.54 -15.44 1.35
C VAL A 180 -7.96 -14.28 2.26
N ASN A 181 -9.12 -14.42 2.91
CA ASN A 181 -9.41 -13.66 4.12
C ASN A 181 -8.45 -14.11 5.24
N CYS A 182 -8.13 -13.19 6.16
CA CYS A 182 -7.26 -13.42 7.31
C CYS A 182 -7.72 -14.57 8.22
N SER A 183 -9.01 -14.92 8.18
CA SER A 183 -9.63 -16.02 8.93
C SER A 183 -10.37 -16.97 8.00
N ASN A 184 -10.46 -18.24 8.41
CA ASN A 184 -11.33 -19.21 7.76
C ASN A 184 -12.72 -19.12 8.41
N VAL A 185 -13.75 -18.78 7.65
CA VAL A 185 -15.11 -18.56 8.15
C VAL A 185 -16.09 -19.42 7.38
N GLY A 186 -16.89 -20.21 8.09
CA GLY A 186 -17.83 -21.16 7.50
C GLY A 186 -17.26 -22.58 7.32
N PRO A 187 -18.11 -23.54 6.94
CA PRO A 187 -17.75 -24.96 6.87
C PRO A 187 -16.69 -25.24 5.81
N ASN A 188 -15.80 -26.21 6.09
CA ASN A 188 -14.79 -26.74 5.15
C ASN A 188 -13.77 -25.71 4.62
N THR A 189 -13.71 -24.52 5.19
CA THR A 189 -12.78 -23.47 4.79
C THR A 189 -11.37 -23.72 5.31
N SER A 190 -10.37 -23.32 4.52
CA SER A 190 -8.96 -23.40 4.90
C SER A 190 -8.15 -22.41 4.06
N PHE A 191 -6.97 -21.99 4.55
CA PHE A 191 -6.11 -21.06 3.83
C PHE A 191 -5.51 -21.66 2.55
N THR A 192 -5.22 -22.96 2.56
CA THR A 192 -4.42 -23.60 1.52
C THR A 192 -5.19 -24.62 0.69
N GLY A 193 -6.35 -25.10 1.16
CA GLY A 193 -7.12 -26.15 0.47
C GLY A 193 -7.63 -25.73 -0.90
N ILE A 194 -7.79 -24.43 -1.14
CA ILE A 194 -8.24 -23.84 -2.41
C ILE A 194 -7.09 -23.34 -3.30
N TYR A 195 -5.83 -23.55 -2.91
CA TYR A 195 -4.69 -23.02 -3.66
C TYR A 195 -4.57 -23.68 -5.05
N PRO A 196 -4.60 -22.93 -6.16
CA PRO A 196 -4.65 -23.51 -7.51
C PRO A 196 -3.28 -24.01 -8.00
N GLY A 197 -2.20 -23.75 -7.25
CA GLY A 197 -0.83 -24.16 -7.54
C GLY A 197 0.02 -23.05 -8.17
N ASP A 198 1.34 -23.10 -7.93
CA ASP A 198 2.29 -22.04 -8.30
C ASP A 198 2.28 -21.68 -9.80
N ASN A 199 1.92 -22.62 -10.68
CA ASN A 199 1.81 -22.39 -12.11
C ASN A 199 0.62 -21.52 -12.51
N TYR A 200 -0.28 -21.18 -11.60
CA TYR A 200 -1.50 -20.42 -11.85
C TYR A 200 -1.55 -19.10 -11.08
N VAL A 201 -0.55 -18.83 -10.24
CA VAL A 201 -0.52 -17.68 -9.33
C VAL A 201 0.75 -16.88 -9.56
N ASP A 202 0.61 -15.57 -9.75
CA ASP A 202 1.74 -14.64 -9.77
C ASP A 202 2.05 -14.16 -8.33
N TYR A 203 1.02 -13.74 -7.59
CA TYR A 203 1.15 -13.31 -6.19
C TYR A 203 0.07 -13.88 -5.29
N ASN A 204 0.44 -14.12 -4.04
CA ASN A 204 -0.49 -14.43 -2.97
C ASN A 204 -0.95 -13.11 -2.31
N SER A 205 -2.17 -13.08 -1.80
CA SER A 205 -2.66 -11.94 -1.04
C SER A 205 -3.55 -12.32 0.14
N ILE A 206 -3.64 -11.38 1.09
CA ILE A 206 -4.43 -11.54 2.31
C ILE A 206 -5.28 -10.28 2.51
N ASP A 207 -6.53 -10.49 2.89
CA ASP A 207 -7.45 -9.43 3.30
C ASP A 207 -7.67 -9.50 4.82
N GLY A 208 -7.69 -8.37 5.52
CA GLY A 208 -7.89 -8.40 6.97
C GLY A 208 -8.12 -7.02 7.59
N TYR A 209 -8.98 -6.97 8.59
CA TYR A 209 -9.45 -5.71 9.16
C TYR A 209 -9.39 -5.74 10.69
N ASN A 210 -8.91 -4.66 11.30
CA ASN A 210 -9.11 -4.46 12.73
C ASN A 210 -10.49 -3.83 12.97
N TRP A 211 -11.48 -4.69 13.25
CA TRP A 211 -12.87 -4.31 13.51
C TRP A 211 -13.08 -3.58 14.84
N GLY A 212 -12.10 -3.60 15.74
CA GLY A 212 -12.23 -2.99 17.06
C GLY A 212 -13.47 -3.51 17.79
N THR A 213 -14.18 -2.65 18.51
CA THR A 213 -15.43 -3.03 19.20
C THR A 213 -16.67 -2.51 18.45
N THR A 214 -16.64 -2.50 17.11
CA THR A 214 -17.71 -1.92 16.30
C THR A 214 -18.87 -2.88 16.01
N GLN A 215 -18.63 -4.19 16.07
CA GLN A 215 -19.59 -5.17 15.57
C GLN A 215 -20.40 -5.84 16.68
N SER A 216 -21.70 -6.02 16.42
CA SER A 216 -22.65 -6.63 17.36
C SER A 216 -22.36 -8.10 17.66
N TRP A 217 -21.59 -8.79 16.80
CA TRP A 217 -21.12 -10.16 17.02
C TRP A 217 -19.96 -10.26 18.02
N GLY A 218 -19.55 -9.15 18.65
CA GLY A 218 -18.53 -9.13 19.69
C GLY A 218 -17.11 -9.01 19.13
N SER A 219 -16.92 -8.20 18.09
CA SER A 219 -15.58 -7.90 17.58
C SER A 219 -14.70 -7.29 18.66
N THR A 220 -13.39 -7.52 18.59
CA THR A 220 -12.41 -6.95 19.52
C THR A 220 -11.30 -6.23 18.77
N TRP A 221 -10.59 -5.36 19.47
CA TRP A 221 -9.40 -4.72 18.94
C TRP A 221 -8.28 -5.73 18.74
N GLN A 222 -7.73 -5.80 17.53
CA GLN A 222 -6.69 -6.75 17.16
C GLN A 222 -5.50 -6.01 16.55
N THR A 223 -4.30 -6.37 16.98
CA THR A 223 -3.04 -5.95 16.35
C THR A 223 -2.88 -6.58 14.95
N PHE A 224 -1.96 -6.04 14.15
CA PHE A 224 -1.60 -6.61 12.86
C PHE A 224 -1.25 -8.11 12.94
N ASP A 225 -0.41 -8.51 13.90
CA ASP A 225 -0.02 -9.91 14.08
C ASP A 225 -1.22 -10.81 14.36
N GLN A 226 -2.16 -10.35 15.21
CA GLN A 226 -3.36 -11.11 15.55
C GLN A 226 -4.29 -11.30 14.35
N ILE A 227 -4.26 -10.40 13.37
CA ILE A 227 -5.07 -10.49 12.15
C ILE A 227 -4.34 -11.36 11.11
N PHE A 228 -3.09 -11.03 10.78
CA PHE A 228 -2.45 -11.53 9.56
C PHE A 228 -1.52 -12.73 9.75
N SER A 229 -1.05 -13.02 10.97
CA SER A 229 0.00 -14.04 11.17
C SER A 229 -0.41 -15.44 10.70
N SER A 230 -1.65 -15.87 10.92
CA SER A 230 -2.12 -17.21 10.56
C SER A 230 -2.16 -17.42 9.04
N ALA A 231 -2.78 -16.48 8.32
CA ALA A 231 -2.84 -16.50 6.86
C ALA A 231 -1.42 -16.37 6.25
N TYR A 232 -0.60 -15.44 6.72
CA TYR A 232 0.77 -15.27 6.24
C TYR A 232 1.63 -16.52 6.47
N ASN A 233 1.57 -17.13 7.66
CA ASN A 233 2.32 -18.35 7.95
C ASN A 233 1.89 -19.55 7.10
N SER A 234 0.63 -19.56 6.65
CA SER A 234 0.12 -20.55 5.70
C SER A 234 0.65 -20.32 4.29
N LEU A 235 0.63 -19.06 3.82
CA LEU A 235 0.99 -18.71 2.45
C LEU A 235 2.50 -18.55 2.21
N LYS A 236 3.29 -18.25 3.25
CA LYS A 236 4.75 -18.06 3.11
C LYS A 236 5.48 -19.34 2.71
N ASN A 237 4.84 -20.49 2.78
CA ASN A 237 5.41 -21.77 2.36
C ASN A 237 5.42 -21.94 0.83
N TYR A 238 4.64 -21.14 0.09
CA TYR A 238 4.68 -21.13 -1.38
C TYR A 238 5.81 -20.21 -1.87
N ASN A 239 6.41 -20.54 -3.02
CA ASN A 239 7.48 -19.72 -3.60
C ASN A 239 6.92 -18.52 -4.38
N LYS A 240 6.04 -17.75 -3.72
CA LYS A 240 5.38 -16.56 -4.24
C LYS A 240 5.52 -15.43 -3.23
N GLN A 241 5.62 -14.20 -3.75
CA GLN A 241 5.52 -12.99 -2.94
C GLN A 241 4.08 -12.82 -2.44
N ILE A 242 3.92 -12.11 -1.32
CA ILE A 242 2.64 -11.86 -0.66
C ILE A 242 2.38 -10.35 -0.69
N PHE A 243 1.14 -9.92 -0.85
CA PHE A 243 0.76 -8.55 -0.51
C PHE A 243 -0.55 -8.51 0.28
N ILE A 244 -0.76 -7.41 0.99
CA ILE A 244 -2.03 -7.19 1.70
C ILE A 244 -2.96 -6.50 0.72
N ALA A 245 -3.94 -7.23 0.19
CA ALA A 245 -4.82 -6.72 -0.87
C ALA A 245 -5.93 -5.84 -0.31
N GLU A 246 -6.34 -6.08 0.93
CA GLU A 246 -7.25 -5.21 1.65
C GLU A 246 -6.93 -5.20 3.13
N TRP A 247 -6.82 -3.99 3.69
CA TRP A 247 -6.73 -3.84 5.13
C TRP A 247 -7.07 -2.43 5.59
N ALA A 248 -7.59 -2.34 6.81
CA ALA A 248 -7.83 -1.10 7.52
C ALA A 248 -8.03 -1.36 9.02
N SER A 249 -8.14 -0.27 9.78
CA SER A 249 -8.53 -0.30 11.20
C SER A 249 -9.62 0.72 11.45
N THR A 250 -10.53 0.38 12.37
CA THR A 250 -11.47 1.36 12.95
C THR A 250 -10.75 2.26 13.96
N GLU A 251 -11.42 3.35 14.36
CA GLU A 251 -11.03 4.19 15.52
C GLU A 251 -11.55 3.61 16.85
N ILE A 252 -12.56 2.73 16.82
CA ILE A 252 -13.29 2.33 18.02
C ILE A 252 -12.67 1.10 18.68
N GLY A 253 -12.36 1.19 19.98
CA GLY A 253 -11.82 0.09 20.78
C GLY A 253 -10.29 0.10 20.94
N GLY A 254 -9.61 1.13 20.45
CA GLY A 254 -8.17 1.31 20.62
C GLY A 254 -7.65 2.61 19.99
N ASN A 255 -6.36 2.66 19.64
CA ASN A 255 -5.73 3.82 19.02
C ASN A 255 -5.30 3.49 17.58
N LYS A 256 -6.05 4.00 16.59
CA LYS A 256 -5.81 3.73 15.17
C LYS A 256 -4.46 4.27 14.69
N ALA A 257 -4.05 5.46 15.14
CA ALA A 257 -2.77 6.06 14.77
C ALA A 257 -1.57 5.20 15.22
N GLN A 258 -1.63 4.70 16.45
CA GLN A 258 -0.63 3.76 16.97
C GLN A 258 -0.67 2.44 16.19
N TRP A 259 -1.87 1.90 15.94
CA TRP A 259 -2.04 0.67 15.17
C TRP A 259 -1.45 0.76 13.77
N ILE A 260 -1.66 1.88 13.06
CA ILE A 260 -1.06 2.12 11.74
C ILE A 260 0.46 2.06 11.86
N THR A 261 1.04 2.81 12.79
CA THR A 261 2.49 2.86 13.01
C THR A 261 3.08 1.48 13.29
N ASP A 262 2.47 0.75 14.22
CA ASP A 262 2.92 -0.60 14.62
C ASP A 262 2.75 -1.61 13.48
N SER A 263 1.67 -1.52 12.71
CA SER A 263 1.41 -2.42 11.58
C SER A 263 2.48 -2.27 10.51
N PHE A 264 2.81 -1.05 10.09
CA PHE A 264 3.86 -0.83 9.09
C PHE A 264 5.25 -1.24 9.61
N ASN A 265 5.56 -1.00 10.88
CA ASN A 265 6.80 -1.49 11.50
C ASN A 265 6.84 -3.02 11.52
N LYS A 266 5.71 -3.66 11.78
CA LYS A 266 5.60 -5.12 11.80
C LYS A 266 5.78 -5.73 10.42
N ILE A 267 5.14 -5.16 9.39
CA ILE A 267 5.32 -5.56 7.99
C ILE A 267 6.81 -5.53 7.62
N LYS A 268 7.49 -4.41 7.90
CA LYS A 268 8.92 -4.23 7.56
C LYS A 268 9.86 -5.17 8.33
N SER A 269 9.52 -5.54 9.56
CA SER A 269 10.43 -6.28 10.45
C SER A 269 10.20 -7.79 10.48
N SER A 270 8.97 -8.27 10.22
CA SER A 270 8.57 -9.65 10.51
C SER A 270 7.85 -10.37 9.37
N TYR A 271 7.51 -9.67 8.28
CA TYR A 271 6.74 -10.21 7.15
C TYR A 271 7.53 -10.04 5.83
N ASP A 272 8.66 -10.72 5.73
CA ASP A 272 9.66 -10.60 4.66
C ASP A 272 9.15 -10.80 3.21
N LYS A 273 8.08 -11.57 3.03
CA LYS A 273 7.42 -11.80 1.74
C LYS A 273 6.38 -10.73 1.38
N ILE A 274 6.05 -9.81 2.30
CA ILE A 274 5.11 -8.73 2.02
C ILE A 274 5.83 -7.61 1.28
N PHE A 275 5.51 -7.44 0.00
CA PHE A 275 6.13 -6.42 -0.87
C PHE A 275 5.19 -5.26 -1.24
N ALA A 276 3.89 -5.39 -0.97
CA ALA A 276 2.89 -4.36 -1.20
C ALA A 276 1.79 -4.40 -0.13
N GLN A 277 1.13 -3.25 0.05
CA GLN A 277 -0.06 -3.11 0.88
C GLN A 277 -1.08 -2.22 0.16
N VAL A 278 -2.36 -2.56 0.27
CA VAL A 278 -3.45 -1.81 -0.37
C VAL A 278 -4.50 -1.47 0.68
N TRP A 279 -4.54 -0.21 1.10
CA TRP A 279 -5.45 0.25 2.14
C TRP A 279 -6.89 0.34 1.63
N PHE A 280 -7.87 -0.13 2.43
CA PHE A 280 -9.28 0.01 2.09
C PHE A 280 -9.85 1.32 2.67
N SER A 281 -9.82 2.41 1.92
CA SER A 281 -10.21 3.74 2.40
C SER A 281 -11.68 4.06 2.11
N HIS A 282 -12.60 3.50 2.88
CA HIS A 282 -14.05 3.71 2.71
C HIS A 282 -14.74 3.87 4.06
N ASN A 283 -15.63 4.87 4.19
CA ASN A 283 -16.55 4.90 5.32
C ASN A 283 -17.77 4.01 5.03
N LYS A 284 -17.77 2.78 5.57
CA LYS A 284 -18.76 1.74 5.25
C LYS A 284 -19.31 1.09 6.53
N GLU A 285 -18.95 -0.15 6.85
CA GLU A 285 -19.38 -0.83 8.09
C GLU A 285 -18.86 -0.09 9.33
N THR A 286 -17.70 0.56 9.18
CA THR A 286 -17.15 1.57 10.07
C THR A 286 -16.25 2.51 9.24
N ASP A 287 -15.65 3.51 9.86
CA ASP A 287 -14.80 4.48 9.16
C ASP A 287 -13.39 3.93 8.96
N TRP A 288 -13.18 3.27 7.82
CA TRP A 288 -11.89 2.67 7.44
C TRP A 288 -10.90 3.69 6.86
N ARG A 289 -11.33 4.92 6.58
CA ARG A 289 -10.51 5.90 5.85
C ARG A 289 -9.21 6.21 6.58
N ILE A 290 -8.16 6.53 5.82
CA ILE A 290 -6.88 6.99 6.40
C ILE A 290 -7.03 8.31 7.15
N ASN A 291 -8.05 9.11 6.82
CA ASN A 291 -8.37 10.39 7.43
C ASN A 291 -9.64 10.33 8.31
N SER A 292 -9.93 9.19 8.94
CA SER A 292 -10.97 9.11 9.98
C SER A 292 -10.68 10.01 11.19
N SER A 293 -9.41 10.32 11.43
CA SER A 293 -8.94 11.36 12.35
C SER A 293 -7.62 11.96 11.86
N GLU A 294 -7.28 13.16 12.33
CA GLU A 294 -5.99 13.82 12.02
C GLU A 294 -4.79 12.97 12.48
N SER A 295 -4.93 12.30 13.63
CA SER A 295 -3.90 11.42 14.17
C SER A 295 -3.67 10.18 13.30
N ALA A 296 -4.74 9.57 12.78
CA ALA A 296 -4.65 8.44 11.86
C ALA A 296 -3.99 8.85 10.54
N LEU A 297 -4.36 10.01 9.99
CA LEU A 297 -3.79 10.53 8.74
C LEU A 297 -2.30 10.82 8.89
N THR A 298 -1.91 11.47 9.98
CA THR A 298 -0.50 11.77 10.29
C THR A 298 0.32 10.50 10.45
N ALA A 299 -0.19 9.51 11.19
CA ALA A 299 0.48 8.22 11.34
C ALA A 299 0.64 7.50 9.99
N TYR A 300 -0.42 7.48 9.16
CA TYR A 300 -0.38 6.85 7.85
C TYR A 300 0.65 7.51 6.93
N LYS A 301 0.60 8.85 6.79
CA LYS A 301 1.59 9.64 6.02
C LYS A 301 3.02 9.31 6.43
N ASN A 302 3.29 9.24 7.73
CA ASN A 302 4.64 8.93 8.24
C ASN A 302 5.05 7.49 7.91
N ALA A 303 4.15 6.53 8.05
CA ALA A 303 4.44 5.11 7.87
C ALA A 303 4.73 4.74 6.40
N ILE A 304 4.08 5.43 5.45
CA ILE A 304 4.23 5.22 4.01
C ILE A 304 5.33 6.06 3.35
N LYS A 305 6.13 6.84 4.09
CA LYS A 305 7.24 7.57 3.47
C LYS A 305 8.19 6.59 2.76
N LYS A 306 8.58 6.91 1.52
CA LYS A 306 9.63 6.17 0.82
C LYS A 306 10.91 6.25 1.65
N THR A 307 11.64 5.15 1.77
CA THR A 307 12.95 5.22 2.38
C THR A 307 13.85 6.00 1.41
N SER A 308 14.34 7.17 1.83
CA SER A 308 15.38 7.83 1.05
C SER A 308 16.56 6.85 1.00
N ALA A 309 16.99 6.48 -0.20
CA ALA A 309 18.27 5.79 -0.35
C ALA A 309 19.30 6.67 0.35
N ASN A 310 19.85 6.20 1.47
CA ASN A 310 21.00 6.84 2.08
C ASN A 310 22.06 6.89 0.97
N PRO A 311 22.61 8.06 0.61
CA PRO A 311 23.76 8.08 -0.27
C PRO A 311 24.83 7.24 0.43
N THR A 312 25.24 6.16 -0.21
CA THR A 312 26.39 5.37 0.20
C THR A 312 27.54 6.35 0.50
N PRO A 313 28.21 6.30 1.66
CA PRO A 313 29.35 7.14 1.90
C PRO A 313 30.42 6.76 0.88
N THR A 314 30.60 7.58 -0.15
CA THR A 314 31.74 7.44 -1.04
C THR A 314 32.97 7.80 -0.22
N ASN A 315 33.77 6.79 0.11
CA ASN A 315 35.10 6.97 0.69
C ASN A 315 35.98 7.70 -0.33
N THR A 316 35.93 9.03 -0.32
CA THR A 316 36.95 9.86 -0.98
C THR A 316 38.10 10.06 0.01
N PRO A 317 39.35 9.76 -0.36
CA PRO A 317 40.49 9.91 0.56
C PRO A 317 40.65 11.37 0.98
N THR A 318 40.68 11.61 2.29
CA THR A 318 41.01 12.90 2.89
C THR A 318 42.52 13.15 2.78
N ASN A 319 42.92 14.18 2.02
CA ASN A 319 44.25 14.75 2.15
C ASN A 319 44.30 15.75 3.33
N PRO A 320 45.44 15.90 4.04
CA PRO A 320 45.55 16.75 5.22
C PRO A 320 45.47 18.24 4.87
N PRO A 321 45.07 19.12 5.82
CA PRO A 321 44.86 20.53 5.54
C PRO A 321 46.18 21.29 5.49
N THR A 322 46.37 22.09 4.43
CA THR A 322 47.44 23.09 4.34
C THR A 322 46.85 24.47 4.63
N ASN A 323 47.39 25.14 5.64
CA ASN A 323 47.02 26.51 6.05
C ASN A 323 47.49 27.55 5.04
N THR A 324 46.60 28.44 4.58
CA THR A 324 46.93 29.83 4.18
C THR A 324 45.62 30.66 4.11
N PRO A 325 45.68 32.00 4.29
CA PRO A 325 44.69 32.75 5.06
C PRO A 325 43.62 33.40 4.16
N SER A 326 42.37 33.38 4.61
CA SER A 326 41.30 34.13 3.96
C SER A 326 41.13 35.48 4.64
N ASN A 327 41.40 36.55 3.88
CA ASN A 327 41.08 37.92 4.24
C ASN A 327 39.58 38.07 4.50
N THR A 328 39.26 38.71 5.61
CA THR A 328 37.93 39.24 5.93
C THR A 328 37.70 40.52 5.13
N PRO A 329 36.53 40.66 4.48
CA PRO A 329 35.87 41.95 4.40
C PRO A 329 34.72 41.95 5.40
N SER A 330 34.87 42.77 6.43
CA SER A 330 33.76 43.27 7.23
C SER A 330 32.95 44.20 6.33
N ASN A 331 31.77 43.75 5.91
CA ASN A 331 30.70 44.65 5.54
C ASN A 331 29.53 44.38 6.48
N THR A 332 29.27 45.34 7.36
CA THR A 332 27.95 45.55 7.94
C THR A 332 27.10 46.22 6.85
N PRO A 333 25.97 45.63 6.46
CA PRO A 333 24.83 46.40 6.02
C PRO A 333 23.74 46.32 7.09
N THR A 334 23.43 47.48 7.66
CA THR A 334 22.12 47.76 8.23
C THR A 334 21.09 47.49 7.13
N ASN A 335 20.30 46.42 7.24
CA ASN A 335 19.13 46.22 6.40
C ASN A 335 17.90 46.04 7.27
N THR A 336 16.94 46.90 6.99
CA THR A 336 15.64 47.06 7.62
C THR A 336 14.85 45.78 7.45
N SER A 337 14.67 45.01 8.53
CA SER A 337 13.85 43.80 8.55
C SER A 337 12.47 44.09 7.96
N ILE A 338 12.13 43.49 6.82
CA ILE A 338 10.78 43.59 6.28
C ILE A 338 9.89 42.68 7.14
N ARG A 339 9.21 43.29 8.12
CA ARG A 339 8.18 42.61 8.89
C ARG A 339 6.98 42.34 7.97
N ILE A 340 6.76 41.09 7.59
CA ILE A 340 5.50 40.66 6.98
C ILE A 340 4.51 40.28 8.09
N ALA A 341 3.23 40.57 7.89
CA ALA A 341 2.22 40.43 8.93
C ALA A 341 1.99 38.96 9.33
N GLU A 342 2.29 38.05 8.41
CA GLU A 342 2.10 36.61 8.48
C GLU A 342 3.20 35.87 9.27
N ASP A 343 4.34 36.53 9.56
CA ASP A 343 5.37 36.05 10.51
C ASP A 343 5.00 36.56 11.90
N ILE A 344 4.10 35.82 12.54
CA ILE A 344 3.42 36.20 13.78
C ILE A 344 4.34 35.96 14.98
N ASN A 345 5.13 34.89 14.95
CA ASN A 345 6.05 34.54 16.03
C ASN A 345 7.42 35.25 15.92
N MET A 346 7.68 35.95 14.81
CA MET A 346 8.91 36.71 14.52
C MET A 346 10.16 35.85 14.47
N ASP A 347 10.02 34.59 14.02
CA ASP A 347 11.16 33.68 13.84
C ASP A 347 11.87 33.86 12.48
N GLY A 348 11.35 34.75 11.62
CA GLY A 348 11.90 35.07 10.32
C GLY A 348 11.39 34.17 9.20
N VAL A 349 10.46 33.24 9.47
CA VAL A 349 9.91 32.31 8.48
C VAL A 349 8.42 32.08 8.71
N VAL A 350 7.57 32.38 7.72
CA VAL A 350 6.14 32.06 7.80
C VAL A 350 5.92 30.57 7.68
N ASN A 351 5.52 29.92 8.77
CA ASN A 351 5.36 28.47 8.85
C ASN A 351 4.19 28.05 9.76
N MET A 352 4.10 26.76 10.10
CA MET A 352 3.00 26.24 10.91
C MET A 352 2.98 26.84 12.33
N ALA A 353 4.12 27.31 12.84
CA ALA A 353 4.20 28.00 14.12
C ALA A 353 3.37 29.29 14.13
N ASP A 354 3.26 30.01 13.00
CA ASP A 354 2.43 31.21 12.86
C ASP A 354 0.94 30.88 12.78
N VAL A 355 0.59 29.83 12.02
CA VAL A 355 -0.79 29.32 11.94
C VAL A 355 -1.29 28.89 13.33
N LEU A 356 -0.43 28.27 14.14
CA LEU A 356 -0.75 27.90 15.51
C LEU A 356 -1.00 29.12 16.41
N GLN A 357 -0.39 30.28 16.14
CA GLN A 357 -0.72 31.50 16.86
C GLN A 357 -2.14 31.98 16.56
N ILE A 358 -2.59 31.89 15.30
CA ILE A 358 -3.96 32.24 14.91
C ILE A 358 -4.97 31.28 15.55
N ALA A 359 -4.66 29.98 15.57
CA ALA A 359 -5.53 28.94 16.12
C ALA A 359 -5.87 29.15 17.61
N ILE A 360 -4.96 29.74 18.40
CA ILE A 360 -5.18 30.03 19.83
C ILE A 360 -6.31 31.05 20.05
N ALA A 361 -6.57 31.91 19.07
CA ALA A 361 -7.59 32.96 19.14
C ALA A 361 -8.73 32.76 18.12
N PHE A 362 -8.83 31.58 17.52
CA PHE A 362 -9.79 31.30 16.45
C PHE A 362 -11.24 31.51 16.94
N ASN A 363 -12.07 32.10 16.08
CA ASN A 363 -13.46 32.47 16.34
C ASN A 363 -13.65 33.59 17.38
N SER A 364 -12.60 34.38 17.68
CA SER A 364 -12.71 35.56 18.54
C SER A 364 -12.98 36.83 17.74
N VAL A 365 -13.80 37.72 18.30
CA VAL A 365 -14.16 39.02 17.71
C VAL A 365 -13.56 40.17 18.51
N ARG A 366 -13.36 41.32 17.89
CA ARG A 366 -12.83 42.52 18.56
C ARG A 366 -13.62 42.85 19.83
N GLY A 367 -12.91 42.90 20.97
CA GLY A 367 -13.49 43.09 22.30
C GLY A 367 -13.52 41.81 23.16
N ASN A 368 -13.35 40.63 22.57
CA ASN A 368 -13.17 39.40 23.32
C ASN A 368 -11.80 39.36 24.02
N PRO A 369 -11.68 38.74 25.21
CA PRO A 369 -10.40 38.62 25.93
C PRO A 369 -9.29 37.90 25.14
N ASN A 370 -9.68 36.99 24.24
CA ASN A 370 -8.75 36.20 23.42
C ASN A 370 -8.45 36.86 22.06
N TYR A 371 -9.14 37.96 21.70
CA TYR A 371 -8.88 38.65 20.45
C TYR A 371 -7.58 39.44 20.55
N LYS A 372 -6.66 39.20 19.62
CA LYS A 372 -5.41 39.96 19.48
C LYS A 372 -5.34 40.53 18.07
N THR A 373 -5.21 41.85 17.96
CA THR A 373 -5.17 42.55 16.66
C THR A 373 -4.10 42.01 15.70
N ILE A 374 -2.99 41.47 16.21
CA ILE A 374 -1.93 40.86 15.40
C ILE A 374 -2.34 39.55 14.70
N LEU A 375 -3.41 38.89 15.15
CA LEU A 375 -3.91 37.63 14.59
C LEU A 375 -5.06 37.82 13.59
N ASP A 376 -5.57 39.06 13.49
CA ASP A 376 -6.59 39.51 12.52
C ASP A 376 -5.85 40.12 11.33
N LEU A 377 -5.38 39.26 10.42
CA LEU A 377 -4.47 39.60 9.34
C LEU A 377 -5.18 40.41 8.23
N ASN A 378 -6.49 40.22 8.06
CA ASN A 378 -7.29 40.98 7.10
C ASN A 378 -7.93 42.25 7.69
N ASN A 379 -7.80 42.48 9.00
CA ASN A 379 -8.36 43.59 9.77
C ASN A 379 -9.89 43.69 9.70
N ASP A 380 -10.61 42.56 9.57
CA ASP A 380 -12.07 42.52 9.50
C ASP A 380 -12.75 42.53 10.88
N GLY A 381 -11.97 42.43 11.95
CA GLY A 381 -12.45 42.43 13.34
C GLY A 381 -12.81 41.04 13.88
N VAL A 382 -12.54 39.96 13.13
CA VAL A 382 -12.87 38.57 13.46
C VAL A 382 -11.71 37.64 13.10
N ILE A 383 -11.11 36.97 14.09
CA ILE A 383 -10.05 35.97 13.83
C ILE A 383 -10.69 34.67 13.37
N ASN A 384 -10.57 34.34 12.08
CA ASN A 384 -11.24 33.20 11.46
C ASN A 384 -10.40 32.53 10.36
N LEU A 385 -11.03 31.67 9.56
CA LEU A 385 -10.34 30.93 8.49
C LEU A 385 -9.72 31.86 7.43
N SER A 386 -10.25 33.07 7.26
CA SER A 386 -9.71 34.07 6.34
C SER A 386 -8.29 34.51 6.74
N ASP A 387 -8.02 34.65 8.04
CA ASP A 387 -6.68 34.97 8.55
C ASP A 387 -5.73 33.79 8.39
N VAL A 388 -6.21 32.57 8.62
CA VAL A 388 -5.43 31.35 8.38
C VAL A 388 -5.05 31.25 6.89
N ILE A 389 -5.95 31.60 5.98
CA ILE A 389 -5.68 31.62 4.53
C ILE A 389 -4.64 32.69 4.19
N MET A 390 -4.72 33.89 4.77
CA MET A 390 -3.72 34.94 4.58
C MET A 390 -2.31 34.45 4.98
N CYS A 391 -2.19 33.78 6.13
CA CYS A 391 -0.93 33.18 6.56
C CYS A 391 -0.47 32.05 5.62
N ALA A 392 -1.39 31.15 5.22
CA ALA A 392 -1.07 30.02 4.35
C ALA A 392 -0.62 30.44 2.93
N VAL A 393 -1.12 31.57 2.40
CA VAL A 393 -0.67 32.12 1.11
C VAL A 393 0.82 32.51 1.13
N LYS A 394 1.37 32.77 2.31
CA LYS A 394 2.78 33.17 2.52
C LYS A 394 3.65 32.05 3.09
N PHE A 395 3.17 30.81 3.16
CA PHE A 395 3.89 29.70 3.76
C PHE A 395 5.27 29.47 3.10
N ASN A 396 6.31 29.23 3.92
CA ASN A 396 7.73 29.16 3.57
C ASN A 396 8.37 30.47 3.08
N THR A 397 7.73 31.63 3.26
CA THR A 397 8.39 32.91 2.99
C THR A 397 9.43 33.19 4.07
N ILE A 398 10.66 33.53 3.66
CA ILE A 398 11.76 33.93 4.55
C ILE A 398 11.82 35.47 4.58
N CYS A 399 11.82 36.02 5.79
CA CYS A 399 11.90 37.46 6.06
C CYS A 399 13.37 37.83 6.33
N TYR A 400 13.95 38.76 5.57
CA TYR A 400 15.28 39.34 5.84
C TYR A 400 15.16 40.80 6.28
#